data_AF-A0A8S4RAX2-F1
#
_entry.id   AF-A0A8S4RAX2-F1
#
_cell.length_a   1.000
_cell.length_b   1.000
_cell.length_c   1.000
_cell.angle_alpha   90.00
_cell.angle_beta   90.00
_cell.angle_gamma   90.00
#
_symmetry.space_group_name_H-M   'P 1'
#
loop_
_entity.id
_entity.type
_entity.pdbx_description
1 polymer ?
#
loop_
_entity_poly.entity_id
_entity_poly.type
_entity_poly.pdbx_seq_one_letter_code
_entity_poly.pdbx_strand_id
1 'polypeptide(L)'
;MWCWRRMLGVSWTEFRTNISILQEIGIKKRLSALVQSCILKFFGHVSRRESDSIERLVVQGKVEGTRGRGRSPMRWTDQIKSAVGGPLHECTRLSASREKWRMFVGRVTSALKDAS
;
A
#
# COMPACT_ATOMS: atom_id res chain seq x y z
N MET A 1 11.73 -5.59 -14.32
CA MET A 1 12.45 -5.04 -15.49
C MET A 1 12.12 -5.76 -16.80
N TRP A 2 11.87 -7.07 -16.79
CA TRP A 2 11.51 -7.84 -17.99
C TRP A 2 10.28 -7.29 -18.74
N CYS A 3 9.16 -7.04 -18.04
CA CYS A 3 7.94 -6.50 -18.65
C CYS A 3 8.20 -5.17 -19.39
N TRP A 4 9.00 -4.30 -18.79
CA TRP A 4 9.34 -2.99 -19.32
C TRP A 4 10.22 -3.07 -20.57
N ARG A 5 11.28 -3.89 -20.54
CA ARG A 5 12.14 -4.12 -21.70
C ARG A 5 11.36 -4.69 -22.89
N ARG A 6 10.42 -5.60 -22.62
CA ARG A 6 9.56 -6.18 -23.66
C ARG A 6 8.59 -5.16 -24.25
N MET A 7 8.01 -4.28 -23.42
CA MET A 7 7.08 -3.24 -23.87
C MET A 7 7.77 -2.19 -24.73
N LEU A 8 9.01 -1.83 -24.40
CA LEU A 8 9.83 -0.88 -25.15
C LEU A 8 10.54 -1.52 -26.36
N GLY A 9 10.42 -2.84 -26.56
CA GLY A 9 11.07 -3.55 -27.67
C GLY A 9 12.60 -3.58 -27.57
N VAL A 10 13.17 -3.40 -26.37
CA VAL A 10 14.63 -3.32 -26.16
C VAL A 10 15.28 -4.67 -26.49
N SER A 11 16.12 -4.69 -27.53
CA SER A 11 16.95 -5.84 -27.86
C SER A 11 18.04 -6.03 -26.81
N TRP A 12 18.48 -7.29 -26.62
CA TRP A 12 19.60 -7.59 -25.74
C TRP A 12 20.92 -6.96 -26.24
N THR A 13 21.04 -6.72 -27.55
CA THR A 13 22.21 -6.10 -28.20
C THR A 13 22.35 -4.61 -27.92
N GLU A 14 21.30 -3.95 -27.41
CA GLU A 14 21.34 -2.51 -27.12
C GLU A 14 22.08 -2.19 -25.80
N PHE A 15 22.41 -3.21 -24.99
CA PHE A 15 23.12 -3.08 -23.70
C PHE A 15 22.59 -1.95 -22.79
N ARG A 16 21.28 -1.67 -22.87
CA ARG A 16 20.63 -0.57 -22.12
C ARG A 16 20.67 -0.84 -20.62
N THR A 17 21.03 0.17 -19.84
CA THR A 17 21.01 0.10 -18.38
C THR A 17 19.58 0.13 -17.84
N ASN A 18 19.38 -0.48 -16.68
CA ASN A 18 18.07 -0.48 -16.00
C ASN A 18 17.60 0.93 -15.65
N ILE A 19 18.54 1.84 -15.34
CA ILE A 19 18.25 3.24 -15.00
C ILE A 19 17.69 3.97 -16.22
N SER A 20 18.34 3.85 -17.39
CA SER A 20 17.90 4.47 -18.64
C SER A 20 16.49 4.02 -19.04
N ILE A 21 16.18 2.73 -18.89
CA ILE A 21 14.84 2.19 -19.18
C ILE A 21 13.79 2.77 -18.23
N LEU A 22 14.10 2.87 -16.93
CA LEU A 22 13.17 3.46 -15.96
C LEU A 22 12.92 4.94 -16.23
N GLN A 23 13.95 5.68 -16.64
CA GLN A 23 13.83 7.09 -17.03
C GLN A 23 12.95 7.26 -18.28
N GLU A 24 13.14 6.41 -19.29
CA GLU A 24 12.40 6.45 -20.56
C GLU A 24 10.90 6.20 -20.39
N ILE A 25 10.50 5.26 -19.52
CA ILE A 25 9.08 5.00 -19.26
C ILE A 25 8.42 6.18 -18.52
N GLY A 26 9.20 6.96 -17.76
CA GLY A 26 8.72 8.16 -17.09
C GLY A 26 7.55 7.88 -16.13
N ILE A 27 7.58 6.77 -15.37
CA ILE A 27 6.49 6.37 -14.47
C ILE A 27 6.35 7.40 -13.33
N LYS A 28 5.37 8.30 -13.45
CA LYS A 28 5.08 9.34 -12.44
C LYS A 28 4.40 8.80 -11.17
N LYS A 29 3.68 7.68 -11.28
CA LYS A 29 2.95 7.05 -10.16
C LYS A 29 3.03 5.53 -10.28
N ARG A 30 3.60 4.88 -9.26
CA ARG A 30 3.67 3.41 -9.18
C ARG A 30 2.31 2.84 -8.79
N LEU A 31 1.93 1.71 -9.39
CA LEU A 31 0.71 0.98 -9.03
C LEU A 31 0.68 0.62 -7.54
N SER A 32 1.79 0.15 -6.99
CA SER A 32 1.92 -0.17 -5.56
C SER A 32 1.59 1.02 -4.66
N ALA A 33 2.07 2.23 -5.01
CA ALA A 33 1.78 3.45 -4.26
C ALA A 33 0.29 3.82 -4.34
N LEU A 34 -0.35 3.63 -5.49
CA LEU A 34 -1.79 3.84 -5.66
C LEU A 34 -2.61 2.86 -4.81
N VAL A 35 -2.28 1.56 -4.90
CA VAL A 35 -2.95 0.50 -4.12
C VAL A 35 -2.80 0.77 -2.62
N GLN A 36 -1.59 1.09 -2.15
CA GLN A 36 -1.37 1.42 -0.74
C GLN A 36 -2.18 2.64 -0.30
N SER A 37 -2.25 3.68 -1.15
CA SER A 37 -3.07 4.87 -0.87
C SER A 37 -4.55 4.52 -0.73
N CYS A 38 -5.08 3.67 -1.61
CA CYS A 38 -6.47 3.21 -1.54
C CYS A 38 -6.75 2.42 -0.26
N ILE A 39 -5.86 1.48 0.09
CA ILE A 39 -5.95 0.68 1.32
C ILE A 39 -6.02 1.57 2.56
N LEU A 40 -5.12 2.56 2.66
CA LEU A 40 -5.09 3.46 3.81
C LEU A 40 -6.30 4.41 3.85
N LYS A 41 -6.76 4.91 2.70
CA LYS A 41 -7.97 5.74 2.64
C LYS A 41 -9.19 4.96 3.12
N PHE A 42 -9.33 3.71 2.67
CA PHE A 42 -10.41 2.84 3.08
C PHE A 42 -10.34 2.50 4.58
N PHE A 43 -9.16 2.17 5.10
CA PHE A 43 -8.98 1.95 6.53
C PHE A 43 -9.42 3.17 7.36
N GLY A 44 -9.02 4.38 6.95
CA GLY A 44 -9.45 5.58 7.65
C GLY A 44 -10.97 5.80 7.58
N HIS A 45 -11.60 5.49 6.45
CA HIS A 45 -13.06 5.55 6.31
C HIS A 45 -13.75 4.61 7.31
N VAL A 46 -13.35 3.34 7.32
CA VAL A 46 -13.93 2.31 8.19
C VAL A 46 -13.66 2.60 9.67
N SER A 47 -12.44 3.00 10.04
CA SER A 47 -12.07 3.28 11.43
C SER A 47 -12.84 4.43 12.08
N ARG A 48 -13.44 5.32 11.27
CA ARG A 48 -14.28 6.43 11.75
C ARG A 48 -15.78 6.13 11.75
N ARG A 49 -16.20 4.95 11.29
CA ARG A 49 -17.59 4.47 11.44
C ARG A 49 -17.89 4.15 12.91
N GLU A 50 -19.18 4.08 13.25
CA GLU A 50 -19.65 3.66 14.57
C GLU A 50 -19.09 2.27 14.94
N SER A 51 -18.88 2.04 16.24
CA SER A 51 -18.19 0.84 16.73
C SER A 51 -18.94 -0.47 16.48
N ASP A 52 -20.25 -0.39 16.35
CA ASP A 52 -21.18 -1.47 16.04
C ASP A 52 -21.35 -1.72 14.54
N SER A 53 -20.79 -0.85 13.68
CA SER A 53 -20.82 -1.07 12.24
C SER A 53 -20.09 -2.36 11.88
N ILE A 54 -20.75 -3.20 11.07
CA ILE A 54 -20.21 -4.49 10.60
C ILE A 54 -18.84 -4.28 9.93
N GLU A 55 -18.69 -3.23 9.14
CA GLU A 55 -17.44 -2.86 8.48
C GLU A 55 -16.28 -2.74 9.48
N ARG A 56 -16.50 -1.99 10.57
CA ARG A 56 -15.47 -1.74 11.58
C ARG A 56 -15.15 -2.99 12.38
N LEU A 57 -16.16 -3.78 12.73
CA LEU A 57 -16.01 -5.05 13.43
C LEU A 57 -15.22 -6.06 12.59
N VAL A 58 -15.52 -6.19 11.29
CA VAL A 58 -14.82 -7.12 10.39
C VAL A 58 -13.36 -6.70 10.17
N VAL A 59 -13.10 -5.40 10.01
CA VAL A 59 -11.74 -4.90 9.73
C VAL A 59 -10.84 -4.90 10.97
N GLN A 60 -11.40 -4.59 12.14
CA GLN A 60 -10.64 -4.58 13.40
C GLN A 60 -10.63 -5.95 14.10
N GLY A 61 -11.56 -6.84 13.74
CA GLY A 61 -11.67 -8.18 14.27
C GLY A 61 -10.42 -9.02 13.95
N LYS A 62 -9.83 -9.59 15.00
CA LYS A 62 -8.81 -10.63 14.84
C LYS A 62 -9.53 -11.98 14.82
N VAL A 63 -9.60 -12.60 13.64
CA VAL A 63 -9.99 -14.01 13.56
C VAL A 63 -8.80 -14.84 14.05
N GLU A 64 -9.04 -15.63 15.09
CA GLU A 64 -8.07 -16.60 15.63
C GLU A 64 -7.86 -17.76 14.66
N GLY A 65 -6.67 -18.38 14.73
CA GLY A 65 -6.27 -19.48 13.87
C GLY A 65 -5.23 -19.12 12.81
N THR A 66 -4.66 -20.17 12.21
CA THR A 66 -3.64 -20.10 11.16
C THR A 66 -4.29 -20.12 9.78
N ARG A 67 -3.70 -19.40 8.81
CA ARG A 67 -4.16 -19.48 7.43
C ARG A 67 -3.71 -20.80 6.82
N GLY A 68 -4.59 -21.43 6.05
CA GLY A 68 -4.25 -22.61 5.25
C GLY A 68 -3.06 -22.35 4.31
N ARG A 69 -2.34 -23.43 3.99
CA ARG A 69 -1.17 -23.41 3.11
C ARG A 69 -1.52 -22.81 1.73
N GLY A 70 -0.63 -22.00 1.18
CA GLY A 70 -0.79 -21.37 -0.14
C GLY A 70 -1.49 -20.00 -0.14
N ARG A 71 -2.15 -19.58 0.95
CA ARG A 71 -2.64 -18.20 1.08
C ARG A 71 -1.51 -17.28 1.51
N SER A 72 -1.57 -16.02 1.05
CA SER A 72 -0.62 -14.99 1.50
C SER A 72 -0.60 -14.89 3.03
N PRO A 73 0.58 -14.94 3.67
CA PRO A 73 0.70 -14.77 5.11
C PRO A 73 0.22 -13.39 5.56
N MET A 74 0.36 -12.37 4.69
CA MET A 74 0.07 -10.98 5.01
C MET A 74 -1.45 -10.74 5.06
N ARG A 75 -1.96 -10.31 6.22
CA ARG A 75 -3.34 -9.85 6.35
C ARG A 75 -3.45 -8.41 5.85
N TRP A 76 -4.66 -7.97 5.53
CA TRP A 76 -4.90 -6.56 5.25
C TRP A 76 -4.53 -5.67 6.45
N THR A 77 -4.86 -6.09 7.68
CA THR A 77 -4.42 -5.38 8.90
C THR A 77 -2.90 -5.33 9.04
N ASP A 78 -2.17 -6.33 8.54
CA ASP A 78 -0.71 -6.31 8.55
C ASP A 78 -0.14 -5.34 7.51
N GLN A 79 -0.79 -5.15 6.36
CA GLN A 79 -0.45 -4.08 5.40
C GLN A 79 -0.65 -2.68 6.00
N ILE A 80 -1.68 -2.50 6.83
CA ILE A 80 -1.90 -1.24 7.54
C ILE A 80 -0.81 -1.02 8.59
N LYS A 81 -0.54 -2.02 9.46
CA LYS A 81 0.52 -1.93 10.47
C LYS A 81 1.89 -1.67 9.86
N SER A 82 2.21 -2.36 8.76
CA SER A 82 3.47 -2.19 8.04
C SER A 82 3.60 -0.79 7.43
N ALA A 83 2.52 -0.23 6.88
CA ALA A 83 2.55 1.12 6.32
C ALA A 83 2.57 2.23 7.38
N VAL A 84 1.92 2.01 8.53
CA VAL A 84 1.87 2.97 9.65
C VAL A 84 3.10 2.89 10.55
N GLY A 85 3.74 1.72 10.62
CA GLY A 85 4.88 1.49 11.52
C GLY A 85 4.46 1.26 12.98
N GLY A 86 3.24 0.77 13.22
CA GLY A 86 2.70 0.63 14.58
C GLY A 86 1.55 -0.38 14.68
N PRO A 87 1.09 -0.69 15.91
CA PRO A 87 -0.02 -1.59 16.14
C PRO A 87 -1.36 -1.04 15.62
N LEU A 88 -2.32 -1.93 15.38
CA LEU A 88 -3.61 -1.58 14.75
C LEU A 88 -4.40 -0.53 15.55
N HIS A 89 -4.38 -0.58 16.89
CA HIS A 89 -5.08 0.40 17.74
C HIS A 89 -4.53 1.82 17.56
N GLU A 90 -3.22 1.96 17.38
CA GLU A 90 -2.59 3.25 17.12
C GLU A 90 -2.97 3.76 15.73
N CYS A 91 -3.03 2.87 14.74
CA CYS A 91 -3.54 3.20 13.41
C CYS A 91 -4.97 3.76 13.49
N THR A 92 -5.85 3.11 14.26
CA THR A 92 -7.23 3.56 14.48
C THR A 92 -7.26 4.95 15.13
N ARG A 93 -6.47 5.17 16.19
CA ARG A 93 -6.38 6.47 16.88
C ARG A 93 -5.88 7.58 15.95
N LEU A 94 -4.85 7.33 15.15
CA LEU A 94 -4.33 8.27 14.16
C LEU A 94 -5.39 8.61 13.10
N SER A 95 -6.19 7.62 12.70
CA SER A 95 -7.23 7.78 11.69
C SER A 95 -8.46 8.56 12.18
N ALA A 96 -8.62 8.76 13.50
CA ALA A 96 -9.74 9.52 14.06
C ALA A 96 -9.76 10.98 13.55
N SER A 97 -8.59 11.60 13.41
CA SER A 97 -8.45 12.91 12.75
C SER A 97 -8.34 12.73 11.24
N ARG A 98 -9.33 13.21 10.50
CA ARG A 98 -9.35 13.16 9.03
C ARG A 98 -8.15 13.89 8.41
N GLU A 99 -7.75 15.00 8.99
CA GLU A 99 -6.61 15.81 8.52
C GLU A 99 -5.29 15.10 8.75
N LYS A 100 -5.03 14.64 9.99
CA LYS A 100 -3.80 13.90 10.31
C LYS A 100 -3.69 12.64 9.45
N TRP A 101 -4.80 11.92 9.25
CA TRP A 101 -4.83 10.75 8.38
C TRP A 101 -4.54 11.09 6.91
N ARG A 102 -5.16 12.14 6.37
CA ARG A 102 -4.92 12.57 4.99
C ARG A 102 -3.45 12.98 4.76
N MET A 103 -2.86 13.71 5.70
CA MET A 103 -1.44 14.06 5.64
C MET A 103 -0.55 12.82 5.69
N PHE A 104 -0.86 11.87 6.59
CA PHE A 104 -0.13 10.62 6.73
C PHE A 104 -0.17 9.79 5.42
N VAL A 105 -1.35 9.59 4.84
CA VAL A 105 -1.50 8.88 3.55
C VAL A 105 -0.72 9.59 2.45
N GLY A 106 -0.73 10.92 2.43
CA GLY A 106 0.08 11.72 1.51
C GLY A 106 1.57 11.41 1.64
N ARG A 107 2.11 11.41 2.87
CA ARG A 107 3.51 11.09 3.16
C ARG A 107 3.89 9.68 2.70
N VAL A 108 3.11 8.65 3.08
CA VAL A 108 3.37 7.27 2.67
C VAL A 108 3.33 7.12 1.15
N THR A 109 2.35 7.76 0.50
CA THR A 109 2.21 7.69 -0.97
C THR A 109 3.37 8.38 -1.68
N SER A 110 3.90 9.48 -1.12
CA SER A 110 5.07 10.17 -1.68
C SER A 110 6.36 9.39 -1.45
N ALA A 111 6.62 8.88 -0.25
CA ALA A 111 7.80 8.07 0.05
C ALA A 111 7.92 6.83 -0.86
N LEU A 112 6.78 6.21 -1.22
CA LEU A 112 6.75 5.08 -2.16
C LEU A 112 7.00 5.46 -3.63
N LYS A 113 6.86 6.76 -3.98
CA LYS A 113 7.31 7.27 -5.28
C LYS A 113 8.82 7.47 -5.29
N ASP A 114 9.38 7.92 -4.17
CA ASP A 114 10.77 8.40 -4.09
C ASP A 114 11.80 7.28 -3.79
N ALA A 115 11.36 6.08 -3.39
CA ALA A 115 12.23 4.95 -3.08
C ALA A 115 12.82 4.23 -4.32
N SER A 116 13.41 4.95 -5.28
CA SER A 116 14.07 4.40 -6.49
C SER A 116 15.45 5.00 -6.74
#